data_AF-A0A7X3Y3P7-F1
#
_entry.id   AF-A0A7X3Y3P7-F1
#
_cell.length_a   1.000
_cell.length_b   1.000
_cell.length_c   1.000
_cell.angle_alpha   90.00
_cell.angle_beta   90.00
_cell.angle_gamma   90.00
#
_symmetry.space_group_name_H-M   'P 1'
#
loop_
_entity.id
_entity.type
_entity.pdbx_description
1 polymer ?
#
loop_
_entity_poly.entity_id
_entity_poly.type
_entity_poly.pdbx_seq_one_letter_code
_entity_poly.pdbx_strand_id
1 'polypeptide(L)' 'MSEAVLVLVGLLAYVAVQIAVQIAAGRDLGKRKRVRGGNRWLWVIIILLLLPGALAYFAFGRLPDEETSTLPPQSPPAW' A
#
# COMPACT_ATOMS: atom_id res chain seq x y z
N MET A 1 -0.70 -35.56 -13.08
CA MET A 1 -0.87 -34.69 -11.90
C MET A 1 -2.33 -34.70 -11.52
N SER A 2 -2.68 -34.92 -10.26
CA SER A 2 -4.07 -34.87 -9.81
C SER A 2 -4.56 -33.42 -9.71
N GLU A 3 -5.86 -33.20 -9.91
CA GLU A 3 -6.50 -31.89 -9.76
C GLU A 3 -6.25 -31.30 -8.36
N ALA A 4 -6.27 -32.15 -7.33
CA ALA A 4 -5.95 -31.76 -5.96
C ALA A 4 -4.54 -31.14 -5.81
N VAL A 5 -3.55 -31.68 -6.53
CA VAL A 5 -2.18 -31.13 -6.52
C VAL A 5 -2.14 -29.76 -7.19
N LEU A 6 -2.86 -29.58 -8.30
CA LEU A 6 -2.96 -28.29 -8.98
C LEU A 6 -3.61 -27.23 -8.08
N VAL A 7 -4.71 -27.58 -7.42
CA VAL A 7 -5.40 -26.69 -6.47
C VAL A 7 -4.49 -26.31 -5.31
N LEU A 8 -3.78 -27.28 -4.73
CA LEU A 8 -2.86 -27.03 -3.62
C LEU A 8 -1.71 -26.09 -4.03
N VAL A 9 -1.11 -26.32 -5.19
CA VAL A 9 -0.04 -25.47 -5.72
C VAL A 9 -0.55 -24.04 -5.97
N GLY A 10 -1.74 -23.91 -6.58
CA GLY A 10 -2.36 -22.61 -6.81
C GLY A 10 -2.64 -21.84 -5.51
N LEU A 11 -3.14 -22.53 -4.49
CA LEU A 11 -3.41 -21.93 -3.18
C LEU A 11 -2.12 -21.49 -2.48
N LEU A 12 -1.06 -22.30 -2.53
CA LEU A 12 0.24 -21.94 -1.97
C LEU A 12 0.85 -20.73 -2.67
N ALA A 13 0.77 -20.68 -3.99
CA ALA A 13 1.22 -19.53 -4.78
C ALA A 13 0.44 -18.26 -4.42
N TYR A 14 -0.89 -18.36 -4.32
CA TYR A 14 -1.74 -17.26 -3.90
C TYR A 14 -1.37 -16.73 -2.51
N VAL A 15 -1.21 -17.62 -1.53
CA VAL A 15 -0.81 -17.25 -0.16
C VAL A 15 0.57 -16.60 -0.14
N ALA A 16 1.53 -17.14 -0.89
CA ALA A 16 2.88 -16.57 -0.98
C ALA A 16 2.86 -15.14 -1.55
N VAL A 17 2.11 -14.91 -2.63
CA VAL A 17 1.91 -13.56 -3.20
C VAL A 17 1.24 -12.65 -2.19
N GLN A 18 0.19 -13.12 -1.52
CA GLN A 18 -0.54 -12.34 -0.53
C GLN A 18 0.36 -11.89 0.63
N ILE A 19 1.23 -12.77 1.13
CA ILE A 19 2.22 -12.45 2.17
C ILE A 19 3.23 -11.43 1.65
N ALA A 20 3.77 -11.62 0.44
CA ALA A 20 4.73 -10.69 -0.16
C ALA A 20 4.15 -9.28 -0.30
N VAL A 21 2.89 -9.16 -0.72
CA VAL A 21 2.18 -7.88 -0.85
C VAL A 21 1.96 -7.22 0.51
N GLN A 22 1.60 -7.98 1.54
CA GLN A 22 1.45 -7.46 2.91
C GLN A 22 2.79 -6.94 3.47
N ILE A 23 3.88 -7.67 3.26
CA ILE A 23 5.22 -7.25 3.69
C ILE A 23 5.64 -5.96 2.96
N ALA A 24 5.39 -5.89 1.64
CA ALA A 24 5.67 -4.70 0.86
C ALA A 24 4.88 -3.48 1.36
N ALA A 25 3.58 -3.64 1.67
CA ALA A 25 2.73 -2.60 2.22
C ALA A 25 3.21 -2.14 3.61
N GLY A 26 3.57 -3.09 4.48
CA GLY A 26 4.15 -2.77 5.79
C GLY A 26 5.46 -2.01 5.70
N ARG A 27 6.35 -2.38 4.75
CA ARG A 27 7.61 -1.67 4.52
C ARG A 27 7.40 -0.27 3.96
N ASP A 28 6.45 -0.06 3.05
CA ASP A 28 6.08 1.27 2.56
C ASP A 28 5.49 2.12 3.69
N LEU A 29 4.58 1.56 4.49
CA LEU A 29 3.98 2.22 5.65
C LEU A 29 5.02 2.66 6.68
N GLY A 30 6.02 1.82 6.97
CA GLY A 30 7.11 2.16 7.88
C GLY A 30 7.98 3.33 7.40
N LYS A 31 8.10 3.52 6.08
CA LYS A 31 8.88 4.63 5.48
C LYS A 31 8.10 5.95 5.45
N ARG A 32 6.77 5.90 5.43
CA ARG A 32 5.95 7.12 5.28
C ARG A 32 5.84 7.90 6.58
N LYS A 33 6.03 9.23 6.48
CA LYS A 33 5.83 10.15 7.60
C LYS A 33 4.33 10.45 7.84
N ARG A 34 3.54 10.49 6.77
CA ARG A 34 2.09 10.75 6.81
C ARG A 34 1.34 9.70 6.00
N VAL A 35 0.17 9.32 6.49
CA VAL A 35 -0.76 8.39 5.83
C VAL A 35 -2.17 8.94 5.91
N ARG A 36 -3.04 8.52 5.00
CA ARG A 36 -4.41 9.03 4.96
C ARG A 36 -5.14 8.72 6.28
N GLY A 37 -5.77 9.73 6.87
CA GLY A 37 -6.39 9.63 8.19
C GLY A 37 -5.44 9.78 9.38
N GLY A 38 -4.14 10.01 9.18
CA GLY A 38 -3.18 10.36 10.24
C GLY A 38 -2.77 9.21 11.17
N ASN A 39 -3.48 8.08 11.17
CA ASN A 39 -3.22 6.95 12.06
C ASN A 39 -2.56 5.77 11.34
N ARG A 40 -1.26 5.57 11.55
CA ARG A 40 -0.52 4.44 10.94
C ARG A 40 -0.98 3.08 11.48
N TRP A 41 -1.39 3.00 12.75
CA TRP A 41 -1.85 1.75 13.34
C TRP A 41 -3.13 1.23 12.70
N LEU A 42 -4.03 2.14 12.29
CA LEU A 42 -5.22 1.76 11.54
C LEU A 42 -4.85 1.06 10.22
N TRP A 43 -3.84 1.57 9.52
CA TRP A 43 -3.37 0.94 8.28
C TRP A 43 -2.68 -0.40 8.52
N VAL A 44 -1.94 -0.59 9.62
CA VAL A 44 -1.39 -1.90 10.00
C VAL A 44 -2.52 -2.93 10.18
N ILE A 45 -3.57 -2.55 10.93
CA ILE A 45 -4.75 -3.40 11.16
C ILE A 45 -5.42 -3.74 9.82
N ILE A 46 -5.63 -2.73 8.96
CA ILE A 46 -6.24 -2.94 7.64
C ILE A 46 -5.40 -3.92 6.80
N ILE A 47 -4.08 -3.71 6.72
CA ILE A 47 -3.17 -4.55 5.92
C ILE A 47 -3.21 -6.01 6.38
N LEU A 48 -3.26 -6.26 7.70
CA LEU A 48 -3.15 -7.61 8.27
C LEU A 48 -4.47 -8.38 8.30
N LEU A 49 -5.60 -7.70 8.49
CA LEU A 49 -6.89 -8.37 8.77
C LEU A 49 -7.81 -8.45 7.55
N LEU A 50 -7.62 -7.59 6.55
CA LEU A 50 -8.43 -7.61 5.34
C LEU A 50 -7.63 -8.27 4.23
N LEU A 51 -8.19 -9.29 3.57
CA LEU A 51 -7.60 -9.91 2.37
C LEU A 51 -7.11 -8.86 1.34
N PRO A 52 -7.92 -7.83 0.98
CA PRO A 52 -7.47 -6.76 0.10
C PRO A 52 -6.77 -5.59 0.83
N GLY A 53 -6.51 -5.70 2.13
CA GLY A 53 -6.05 -4.60 2.98
C GLY A 53 -4.76 -3.94 2.51
N ALA A 54 -3.80 -4.76 2.07
CA ALA A 54 -2.54 -4.26 1.49
C ALA A 54 -2.76 -3.49 0.17
N LEU A 55 -3.67 -3.95 -0.69
CA LEU A 55 -4.05 -3.23 -1.91
C LEU A 55 -4.76 -1.91 -1.58
N ALA A 56 -5.69 -1.94 -0.63
CA ALA A 56 -6.40 -0.75 -0.16
C ALA A 56 -5.43 0.30 0.40
N TYR A 57 -4.38 -0.13 1.11
CA TYR A 57 -3.31 0.75 1.55
C TYR A 57 -2.58 1.42 0.38
N PHE A 58 -2.18 0.65 -0.63
CA PHE A 58 -1.50 1.22 -1.79
C PHE A 58 -2.37 2.17 -2.60
N ALA A 59 -3.67 1.89 -2.70
CA ALA A 59 -4.62 2.73 -3.43
C ALA A 59 -5.00 4.01 -2.67
N PHE A 60 -5.23 3.92 -1.36
CA PHE A 60 -5.87 5.00 -0.60
C PHE A 60 -5.12 5.46 0.64
N GLY A 61 -4.18 4.66 1.17
CA GLY A 61 -3.47 4.98 2.41
C GLY A 61 -2.27 5.89 2.23
N ARG A 62 -1.75 6.00 1.01
CA ARG A 62 -0.60 6.83 0.66
C ARG A 62 -1.03 8.28 0.48
N LEU A 63 -0.34 9.19 1.16
CA LEU A 63 -0.36 10.62 0.84
C LEU A 63 0.90 10.96 0.03
N PRO A 64 0.81 11.89 -0.93
CA PRO A 64 1.99 12.47 -1.56
C PRO A 64 2.88 13.13 -0.50
N ASP A 65 4.19 12.94 -0.61
CA ASP A 65 5.12 13.77 0.14
C ASP A 65 5.01 15.19 -0.43
N GLU A 66 4.94 16.21 0.43
CA GLU A 66 4.51 17.59 0.07
C GLU A 66 5.53 18.39 -0.76
N GLU A 67 6.13 17.78 -1.77
CA GLU A 67 7.10 18.40 -2.67
C GLU A 67 6.42 19.39 -3.64
N THR A 68 5.10 19.33 -3.80
CA THR A 68 4.34 20.24 -4.68
C THR A 68 4.05 21.62 -4.05
N SER A 69 4.23 21.78 -2.73
CA SER A 69 3.92 23.04 -2.02
C SER A 69 5.13 23.97 -1.84
N THR A 70 6.33 23.53 -2.21
CA THR A 70 7.57 24.34 -2.12
C THR A 70 7.86 25.14 -3.38
N LEU A 71 7.13 24.91 -4.48
CA LEU A 71 7.14 25.86 -5.58
C LEU A 71 6.46 27.14 -5.07
N PRO A 72 7.18 28.28 -5.02
CA PRO A 72 6.54 29.54 -4.71
C PRO A 72 5.36 29.75 -5.66
N PRO A 73 4.27 30.43 -5.22
CA PRO A 73 3.16 30.73 -6.10
C PRO A 73 3.73 31.32 -7.40
N GLN A 74 3.49 30.63 -8.52
CA GLN A 74 3.97 31.07 -9.82
C GLN A 74 3.29 32.42 -10.08
N SER A 75 4.05 33.50 -9.91
CA SER A 75 3.63 34.83 -10.30
C SER A 75 3.36 34.77 -11.81
N PRO A 76 2.17 35.19 -12.27
CA PRO A 76 1.89 35.30 -13.70
C PRO A 76 3.04 36.05 -14.38
N PRO A 77 3.43 35.64 -15.60
CA PRO A 77 4.54 36.29 -16.25
C PRO A 77 4.19 37.78 -16.45
N ALA A 78 5.13 38.65 -16.10
CA ALA A 78 4.97 40.10 -16.14
C ALA A 78 5.11 40.59 -17.58
N TRP A 79 4.11 40.33 -18.41
CA TRP A 79 3.96 40.90 -19.74
C TRP A 79 2.49 41.19 -20.03
#